data_AF-A0AAW3PQV4-F1
#
_entry.id   AF-A0AAW3PQV4-F1
#
_cell.length_a   1.000
_cell.length_b   1.000
_cell.length_c   1.000
_cell.angle_alpha   90.00
_cell.angle_beta   90.00
_cell.angle_gamma   90.00
#
_symmetry.space_group_name_H-M   'P 1'
#
loop_
_entity.id
_entity.type
_entity.pdbx_description
1 polymer ?
#
loop_
_entity_poly.entity_id
_entity_poly.type
_entity_poly.pdbx_seq_one_letter_code
_entity_poly.pdbx_strand_id
1 'polypeptide(L)'
;MSAYDAADADDAAADSVAAPNGETPAAVAARLAAYHRRRRTLFDWMHPARLARVPCADRLGACSPAQAEALADALLVEWGMPVPPLAAFDAPETALALLPAHDCLTVFRLRALVEQAEPLRTWIDRPRREKLTGWIGARGVNLLFARGRELAGDARSLAARAHHAASVMPVPLDAADGDVLAWLGFRLFERDCQWAPGGPLAIMRWAMPARDEEGTLPSPSLPPSLPSSEGSSPSLSIVSQLPDLFPEWSW
;
A
#
# COMPACT_ATOMS: atom_id res chain seq x y z
N MET A 1 -17.85 -59.11 -37.13
CA MET A 1 -17.80 -59.06 -35.65
C MET A 1 -16.41 -58.54 -35.29
N SER A 2 -16.16 -57.26 -35.51
CA SER A 2 -16.32 -56.13 -34.57
C SER A 2 -15.11 -56.03 -33.64
N ALA A 3 -14.11 -55.30 -34.12
CA ALA A 3 -13.03 -54.69 -33.37
C ALA A 3 -13.11 -53.18 -33.66
N TYR A 4 -12.69 -52.35 -32.70
CA TYR A 4 -12.82 -50.89 -32.58
C TYR A 4 -14.03 -50.42 -31.76
N ASP A 5 -13.80 -50.25 -30.46
CA ASP A 5 -14.25 -49.06 -29.71
C ASP A 5 -13.41 -48.96 -28.43
N ALA A 6 -12.36 -48.16 -28.48
CA ALA A 6 -11.53 -47.77 -27.34
C ALA A 6 -10.92 -46.40 -27.64
N ALA A 7 -11.76 -45.37 -27.64
CA ALA A 7 -11.36 -43.97 -27.67
C ALA A 7 -12.56 -43.10 -27.23
N ASP A 8 -12.74 -42.93 -25.92
CA ASP A 8 -13.36 -41.73 -25.33
C ASP A 8 -13.43 -41.90 -23.80
N ALA A 9 -12.30 -41.65 -23.13
CA ALA A 9 -12.31 -41.46 -21.67
C ALA A 9 -11.09 -40.68 -21.15
N ASP A 10 -10.39 -39.93 -22.01
CA ASP A 10 -9.22 -39.14 -21.63
C ASP A 10 -9.24 -37.80 -22.37
N ASP A 11 -10.12 -36.89 -21.94
CA ASP A 11 -9.78 -35.46 -21.94
C ASP A 11 -10.76 -34.66 -21.09
N ALA A 12 -10.28 -33.55 -20.51
CA ALA A 12 -10.99 -32.62 -19.65
C ALA A 12 -11.12 -33.00 -18.15
N ALA A 13 -10.12 -33.68 -17.59
CA ALA A 13 -9.63 -33.26 -16.27
C ALA A 13 -8.69 -32.07 -16.51
N ALA A 14 -9.27 -30.90 -16.78
CA ALA A 14 -8.52 -29.66 -16.78
C ALA A 14 -7.99 -29.47 -15.36
N ASP A 15 -6.72 -29.80 -15.19
CA ASP A 15 -5.91 -29.54 -14.01
C ASP A 15 -6.15 -28.09 -13.60
N SER A 16 -7.02 -27.90 -12.61
CA SER A 16 -7.04 -26.71 -11.79
C SER A 16 -5.74 -26.74 -11.02
N VAL A 17 -4.66 -26.27 -11.65
CA VAL A 17 -3.43 -25.88 -10.97
C VAL A 17 -3.83 -24.76 -10.02
N ALA A 18 -4.24 -25.16 -8.81
CA ALA A 18 -4.48 -24.25 -7.72
C ALA A 18 -3.16 -23.51 -7.52
N ALA A 19 -3.16 -22.22 -7.87
CA ALA A 19 -2.03 -21.36 -7.62
C ALA A 19 -1.65 -21.51 -6.14
N PRO A 20 -0.35 -21.66 -5.81
CA PRO A 20 0.09 -22.05 -4.48
C PRO A 20 -0.23 -21.04 -3.37
N ASN A 21 -0.92 -19.94 -3.68
CA ASN A 21 -1.32 -18.89 -2.74
C ASN A 21 -2.77 -18.43 -2.98
N GLY A 22 -3.79 -19.29 -2.87
CA GLY A 22 -5.19 -18.93 -2.54
C GLY A 22 -5.93 -17.86 -3.39
N GLU A 23 -5.31 -17.26 -4.39
CA GLU A 23 -5.81 -16.13 -5.15
C GLU A 23 -6.21 -16.58 -6.55
N THR A 24 -7.35 -16.08 -7.01
CA THR A 24 -7.88 -16.46 -8.31
C THR A 24 -7.08 -15.76 -9.42
N PRO A 25 -6.86 -16.42 -10.58
CA PRO A 25 -6.27 -15.76 -11.75
C PRO A 25 -6.97 -14.44 -12.14
N ALA A 26 -8.28 -14.35 -11.87
CA ALA A 26 -9.06 -13.14 -12.07
C ALA A 26 -8.62 -11.97 -11.16
N ALA A 27 -8.29 -12.24 -9.89
CA ALA A 27 -7.80 -11.23 -8.96
C ALA A 27 -6.42 -10.69 -9.39
N VAL A 28 -5.52 -11.58 -9.81
CA VAL A 28 -4.19 -11.21 -10.32
C VAL A 28 -4.33 -10.35 -11.60
N ALA A 29 -5.21 -10.76 -12.52
CA ALA A 29 -5.49 -9.99 -13.74
C ALA A 29 -6.07 -8.60 -13.43
N ALA A 30 -6.98 -8.48 -12.45
CA ALA A 30 -7.54 -7.21 -12.02
C ALA A 30 -6.46 -6.28 -11.43
N ARG A 31 -5.55 -6.80 -10.62
CA ARG A 31 -4.42 -6.04 -10.05
C ARG A 31 -3.46 -5.56 -11.13
N LEU A 32 -3.14 -6.42 -12.10
CA LEU A 32 -2.30 -6.07 -13.24
C LEU A 32 -2.96 -4.95 -14.08
N ALA A 33 -4.25 -5.08 -14.38
CA ALA A 33 -5.00 -4.08 -15.13
C ALA A 33 -5.04 -2.73 -14.39
N ALA A 34 -5.30 -2.75 -13.08
CA ALA A 34 -5.31 -1.56 -12.22
C ALA A 34 -3.93 -0.91 -12.15
N TYR A 35 -2.86 -1.70 -12.06
CA TYR A 35 -1.47 -1.22 -12.10
C TYR A 35 -1.14 -0.53 -13.42
N HIS A 36 -1.47 -1.13 -14.56
CA HIS A 36 -1.26 -0.49 -15.87
C HIS A 36 -2.07 0.80 -16.01
N ARG A 37 -3.31 0.83 -15.53
CA ARG A 37 -4.09 2.07 -15.48
C ARG A 37 -3.36 3.14 -14.66
N ARG A 38 -2.88 2.79 -13.47
CA ARG A 38 -2.12 3.71 -12.60
C ARG A 38 -0.87 4.26 -13.26
N ARG A 39 -0.13 3.43 -14.01
CA ARG A 39 1.03 3.87 -14.82
C ARG A 39 0.64 4.91 -15.86
N ARG A 40 -0.43 4.64 -16.61
CA ARG A 40 -0.92 5.54 -17.68
C ARG A 40 -1.41 6.88 -17.16
N THR A 41 -2.05 6.88 -15.99
CA THR A 41 -2.57 8.10 -15.35
C THR A 41 -1.57 8.73 -14.37
N LEU A 42 -0.26 8.47 -14.51
CA LEU A 42 0.77 8.88 -13.56
C LEU A 42 0.67 10.36 -13.16
N PHE A 43 0.53 11.25 -14.14
CA PHE A 43 0.52 12.69 -13.91
C PHE A 43 -0.71 13.19 -13.14
N ASP A 44 -1.79 12.41 -13.09
CA ASP A 44 -3.04 12.80 -12.42
C ASP A 44 -2.96 12.64 -10.90
N TRP A 45 -2.10 11.74 -10.43
CA TRP A 45 -1.97 11.41 -9.00
C TRP A 45 -0.57 11.62 -8.44
N MET A 46 0.41 11.93 -9.29
CA MET A 46 1.76 12.26 -8.86
C MET A 46 1.75 13.45 -7.90
N HIS A 47 2.59 13.38 -6.87
CA HIS A 47 2.71 14.47 -5.91
C HIS A 47 3.12 15.77 -6.61
N PRO A 48 2.52 16.94 -6.30
CA PRO A 48 2.82 18.20 -6.99
C PRO A 48 4.32 18.56 -7.01
N ALA A 49 5.03 18.33 -5.89
CA ALA A 49 6.47 18.57 -5.82
C ALA A 49 7.31 17.63 -6.72
N ARG A 50 6.80 16.43 -7.05
CA ARG A 50 7.41 15.51 -8.01
C ARG A 50 7.07 15.93 -9.44
N LEU A 51 5.82 16.31 -9.68
CA LEU A 51 5.34 16.79 -10.97
C LEU A 51 6.12 18.02 -11.45
N ALA A 52 6.42 18.95 -10.53
CA ALA A 52 7.25 20.12 -10.81
C ALA A 52 8.69 19.80 -11.28
N ARG A 53 9.16 18.56 -11.06
CA ARG A 53 10.47 18.07 -11.52
C ARG A 53 10.42 17.31 -12.84
N VAL A 54 9.22 17.08 -13.39
CA VAL A 54 9.06 16.42 -14.69
C VAL A 54 9.52 17.39 -15.79
N PRO A 55 10.40 16.97 -16.70
CA PRO A 55 10.78 17.79 -17.84
C PRO A 55 9.56 18.26 -18.65
N CYS A 56 9.48 19.56 -18.92
CA CYS A 56 8.34 20.16 -19.64
C CYS A 56 6.97 19.92 -18.99
N ALA A 57 6.90 19.85 -17.65
CA ALA A 57 5.64 19.65 -16.92
C ALA A 57 4.54 20.67 -17.29
N ASP A 58 4.94 21.89 -17.63
CA ASP A 58 4.07 22.98 -18.11
C ASP A 58 3.33 22.64 -19.41
N ARG A 59 3.87 21.73 -20.22
CA ARG A 59 3.30 21.33 -21.51
C ARG A 59 2.35 20.13 -21.40
N LEU A 60 2.29 19.45 -20.26
CA LEU A 60 1.44 18.26 -20.06
C LEU A 60 -0.04 18.57 -20.30
N GLY A 61 -0.51 19.75 -19.92
CA GLY A 61 -1.91 20.17 -20.13
C GLY A 61 -2.30 20.34 -21.61
N ALA A 62 -1.32 20.43 -22.52
CA ALA A 62 -1.54 20.52 -23.97
C ALA A 62 -1.45 19.15 -24.67
N CYS A 63 -1.02 18.10 -23.96
CA CYS A 63 -0.95 16.74 -24.52
C CYS A 63 -2.36 16.14 -24.66
N SER A 64 -2.56 15.35 -25.72
CA SER A 64 -3.72 14.47 -25.76
C SER A 64 -3.59 13.36 -24.70
N PRO A 65 -4.69 12.71 -24.28
CA PRO A 65 -4.62 11.60 -23.32
C PRO A 65 -3.63 10.51 -23.75
N ALA A 66 -3.66 10.06 -25.00
CA ALA A 66 -2.73 9.05 -25.51
C ALA A 66 -1.25 9.48 -25.45
N GLN A 67 -0.96 10.77 -25.66
CA GLN A 67 0.40 11.31 -25.53
C GLN A 67 0.85 11.34 -24.07
N ALA A 68 -0.01 11.76 -23.16
CA ALA A 68 0.28 11.78 -21.73
C ALA A 68 0.53 10.36 -21.21
N GLU A 69 -0.26 9.38 -21.63
CA GLU A 69 -0.08 7.96 -21.26
C GLU A 69 1.26 7.40 -21.76
N ALA A 70 1.60 7.64 -23.03
CA ALA A 70 2.87 7.19 -23.60
C ALA A 70 4.08 7.86 -22.92
N LEU A 71 3.97 9.15 -22.61
CA LEU A 71 5.01 9.87 -21.88
C LEU A 71 5.16 9.35 -20.45
N ALA A 72 4.05 9.07 -19.76
CA ALA A 72 4.07 8.50 -18.42
C ALA A 72 4.81 7.15 -18.39
N ASP A 73 4.50 6.26 -19.33
CA ASP A 73 5.15 4.95 -19.39
C ASP A 73 6.64 5.06 -19.74
N ALA A 74 7.00 5.89 -20.74
CA ALA A 74 8.39 6.13 -21.10
C ALA A 74 9.21 6.74 -19.95
N LEU A 75 8.62 7.68 -19.21
CA LEU A 75 9.27 8.33 -18.07
C LEU A 75 9.49 7.35 -16.91
N LEU A 76 8.52 6.46 -16.65
CA LEU A 76 8.69 5.41 -15.64
C LEU A 76 9.81 4.44 -16.04
N VAL A 77 9.90 4.06 -17.31
CA VAL A 77 11.00 3.21 -17.80
C VAL A 77 12.35 3.91 -17.61
N GLU A 78 12.45 5.19 -17.99
CA GLU A 78 13.66 6.00 -17.81
C GLU A 78 14.07 6.12 -16.34
N TRP A 79 13.11 6.24 -15.43
CA TRP A 79 13.35 6.24 -13.97
C TRP A 79 13.61 4.84 -13.38
N GLY A 80 13.88 3.83 -14.20
CA GLY A 80 14.20 2.48 -13.75
C GLY A 80 13.00 1.74 -13.14
N MET A 81 11.78 2.10 -13.56
CA MET A 81 10.53 1.45 -13.14
C MET A 81 9.87 0.69 -14.31
N PRO A 82 10.49 -0.39 -14.81
CA PRO A 82 9.84 -1.26 -15.78
C PRO A 82 8.60 -1.92 -15.17
N VAL A 83 7.75 -2.49 -16.03
CA VAL A 83 6.59 -3.26 -15.58
C VAL A 83 7.08 -4.50 -14.81
N PRO A 84 6.61 -4.75 -13.57
CA PRO A 84 6.99 -5.94 -12.81
C PRO A 84 6.53 -7.22 -13.50
N PRO A 85 7.22 -8.36 -13.30
CA PRO A 85 6.75 -9.64 -13.81
C PRO A 85 5.41 -10.03 -13.19
N LEU A 86 4.63 -10.86 -13.90
CA LEU A 86 3.29 -11.29 -13.46
C LEU A 86 3.30 -11.90 -12.04
N ALA A 87 4.31 -12.71 -11.72
CA ALA A 87 4.46 -13.34 -10.40
C ALA A 87 4.57 -12.33 -9.24
N ALA A 88 4.90 -11.06 -9.51
CA ALA A 88 4.96 -10.04 -8.49
C ALA A 88 3.56 -9.56 -8.04
N PHE A 89 2.48 -10.00 -8.68
CA PHE A 89 1.09 -9.65 -8.39
C PHE A 89 0.31 -10.74 -7.62
N ASP A 90 0.97 -11.86 -7.29
CA ASP A 90 0.38 -13.00 -6.57
C ASP A 90 0.41 -12.82 -5.04
N ALA A 91 1.10 -11.79 -4.54
CA ALA A 91 1.24 -11.56 -3.11
C ALA A 91 0.02 -10.79 -2.56
N PRO A 92 -0.53 -11.14 -1.39
CA PRO A 92 -1.77 -10.56 -0.86
C PRO A 92 -1.76 -9.03 -0.74
N GLU A 93 -0.63 -8.44 -0.34
CA GLU A 93 -0.45 -6.99 -0.25
C GLU A 93 -0.72 -6.26 -1.57
N THR A 94 -0.61 -6.94 -2.71
CA THR A 94 -0.78 -6.34 -4.03
C THR A 94 -2.25 -6.06 -4.33
N ALA A 95 -3.18 -6.47 -3.47
CA ALA A 95 -4.55 -5.97 -3.46
C ALA A 95 -4.61 -4.42 -3.38
N LEU A 96 -3.60 -3.77 -2.77
CA LEU A 96 -3.48 -2.31 -2.79
C LEU A 96 -3.30 -1.74 -4.22
N ALA A 97 -2.93 -2.55 -5.22
CA ALA A 97 -2.87 -2.13 -6.61
C ALA A 97 -4.27 -1.80 -7.18
N LEU A 98 -5.34 -2.34 -6.60
CA LEU A 98 -6.72 -2.08 -7.02
C LEU A 98 -7.19 -0.67 -6.64
N LEU A 99 -6.66 -0.13 -5.55
CA LEU A 99 -7.08 1.17 -5.02
C LEU A 99 -6.60 2.34 -5.90
N PRO A 100 -7.33 3.47 -5.92
CA PRO A 100 -6.79 4.75 -6.35
C PRO A 100 -5.57 5.14 -5.53
N ALA A 101 -4.70 5.97 -6.12
CA ALA A 101 -3.48 6.39 -5.45
C ALA A 101 -3.73 7.09 -4.11
N HIS A 102 -4.78 7.93 -4.02
CA HIS A 102 -5.12 8.63 -2.78
C HIS A 102 -5.57 7.67 -1.66
N ASP A 103 -6.32 6.62 -2.01
CA ASP A 103 -6.76 5.59 -1.06
C ASP A 103 -5.58 4.72 -0.60
N CYS A 104 -4.64 4.39 -1.49
CA CYS A 104 -3.36 3.79 -1.08
C CYS A 104 -2.62 4.64 -0.04
N LEU A 105 -2.57 5.98 -0.23
CA LEU A 105 -1.94 6.88 0.74
C LEU A 105 -2.68 6.86 2.08
N THR A 106 -4.02 6.79 2.08
CA THR A 106 -4.82 6.58 3.29
C THR A 106 -4.41 5.30 4.03
N VAL A 107 -4.24 4.19 3.30
CA VAL A 107 -3.80 2.92 3.90
C VAL A 107 -2.39 3.02 4.47
N PHE A 108 -1.46 3.69 3.78
CA PHE A 108 -0.12 3.91 4.31
C PHE A 108 -0.15 4.77 5.58
N ARG A 109 -0.89 5.88 5.58
CA ARG A 109 -1.05 6.72 6.79
C ARG A 109 -1.63 5.91 7.94
N LEU A 110 -2.65 5.10 7.69
CA LEU A 110 -3.23 4.20 8.68
C LEU A 110 -2.16 3.25 9.25
N ARG A 111 -1.34 2.63 8.40
CA ARG A 111 -0.27 1.73 8.83
C ARG A 111 0.74 2.42 9.74
N ALA A 112 1.13 3.66 9.43
CA ALA A 112 2.00 4.46 10.29
C ALA A 112 1.32 4.79 11.64
N LEU A 113 0.04 5.13 11.62
CA LEU A 113 -0.73 5.47 12.82
C LEU A 113 -0.96 4.28 13.75
N VAL A 114 -0.97 3.05 13.25
CA VAL A 114 -1.03 1.84 14.08
C VAL A 114 0.18 1.74 15.03
N GLU A 115 1.37 2.17 14.61
CA GLU A 115 2.54 2.26 15.51
C GLU A 115 2.37 3.34 16.59
N GLN A 116 1.50 4.33 16.34
CA GLN A 116 1.23 5.46 17.22
C GLN A 116 -0.08 5.28 18.01
N ALA A 117 -0.64 4.06 18.06
CA ALA A 117 -1.93 3.79 18.68
C ALA A 117 -1.99 4.24 20.15
N GLU A 118 -0.86 4.18 20.87
CA GLU A 118 -0.79 4.60 22.27
C GLU A 118 -0.83 6.14 22.46
N PRO A 119 0.07 6.93 21.83
CA PRO A 119 -0.07 8.39 21.82
C PRO A 119 -1.45 8.88 21.38
N LEU A 120 -2.06 8.23 20.38
CA LEU A 120 -3.37 8.57 19.84
C LEU A 120 -4.53 8.41 20.83
N ARG A 121 -4.38 7.60 21.89
CA ARG A 121 -5.43 7.49 22.92
C ARG A 121 -5.68 8.81 23.65
N THR A 122 -4.66 9.65 23.72
CA THR A 122 -4.74 10.97 24.35
C THR A 122 -5.42 12.02 23.46
N TRP A 123 -5.62 11.72 22.18
CA TRP A 123 -6.25 12.60 21.20
C TRP A 123 -7.78 12.59 21.34
N ILE A 124 -8.25 13.14 22.45
CA ILE A 124 -9.67 13.23 22.79
C ILE A 124 -10.31 14.54 22.30
N ASP A 125 -9.53 15.55 21.95
CA ASP A 125 -10.07 16.82 21.48
C ASP A 125 -10.57 16.74 20.03
N ARG A 126 -11.44 17.69 19.68
CA ARG A 126 -12.08 17.74 18.37
C ARG A 126 -11.09 18.06 17.24
N PRO A 127 -10.20 19.07 17.33
CA PRO A 127 -9.22 19.35 16.28
C PRO A 127 -8.34 18.16 15.91
N ARG A 128 -7.84 17.41 16.89
CA ARG A 128 -7.02 16.21 16.62
C ARG A 128 -7.83 15.08 15.98
N ARG A 129 -9.09 14.91 16.36
CA ARG A 129 -9.99 13.93 15.72
C ARG A 129 -10.36 14.31 14.28
N GLU A 130 -10.54 15.59 14.00
CA GLU A 130 -10.75 16.11 12.65
C GLU A 130 -9.49 15.92 11.79
N LYS A 131 -8.31 16.19 12.35
CA LYS A 131 -7.02 15.93 11.69
C LYS A 131 -6.84 14.44 11.36
N LEU A 132 -7.14 13.55 12.29
CA LEU A 132 -7.10 12.10 12.07
C LEU A 132 -8.08 11.66 10.97
N THR A 133 -9.31 12.18 11.00
CA THR A 133 -10.32 11.90 9.97
C THR A 133 -9.90 12.42 8.60
N GLY A 134 -9.24 13.58 8.54
CA GLY A 134 -8.69 14.12 7.30
C GLY A 134 -7.56 13.27 6.70
N TRP A 135 -6.84 12.50 7.53
CA TRP A 135 -5.76 11.63 7.06
C TRP A 135 -6.22 10.27 6.56
N ILE A 136 -7.18 9.65 7.25
CA ILE A 136 -7.53 8.23 7.02
C ILE A 136 -9.04 7.97 6.88
N GLY A 137 -9.86 9.02 6.89
CA GLY A 137 -11.31 8.91 6.84
C GLY A 137 -11.93 8.30 8.11
N ALA A 138 -13.26 8.35 8.19
CA ALA A 138 -13.99 7.85 9.35
C ALA A 138 -13.84 6.33 9.56
N ARG A 139 -13.81 5.55 8.47
CA ARG A 139 -13.62 4.09 8.52
C ARG A 139 -12.22 3.73 9.02
N GLY A 140 -11.18 4.41 8.55
CA GLY A 140 -9.82 4.25 9.04
C GLY A 140 -9.70 4.58 10.52
N VAL A 141 -10.33 5.68 10.98
CA VAL A 141 -10.38 6.06 12.41
C VAL A 141 -11.01 4.95 13.25
N ASN A 142 -12.14 4.39 12.80
CA ASN A 142 -12.83 3.32 13.51
C ASN A 142 -11.96 2.06 13.62
N LEU A 143 -11.31 1.66 12.52
CA LEU A 143 -10.40 0.50 12.50
C LEU A 143 -9.21 0.73 13.44
N LEU A 144 -8.59 1.90 13.39
CA LEU A 144 -7.45 2.26 14.24
C LEU A 144 -7.78 2.16 15.74
N PHE A 145 -8.95 2.66 16.15
CA PHE A 145 -9.37 2.58 17.55
C PHE A 145 -9.85 1.20 17.97
N ALA A 146 -10.44 0.41 17.06
CA ALA A 146 -10.75 -1.00 17.33
C ALA A 146 -9.48 -1.80 17.65
N ARG A 147 -8.46 -1.67 16.80
CA ARG A 147 -7.13 -2.28 16.99
C ARG A 147 -6.42 -1.77 18.25
N GLY A 148 -6.52 -0.47 18.52
CA GLY A 148 -5.98 0.10 19.75
C GLY A 148 -6.51 -0.62 20.99
N ARG A 149 -7.83 -0.89 21.05
CA ARG A 149 -8.47 -1.60 22.17
C ARG A 149 -7.99 -3.05 22.30
N GLU A 150 -7.82 -3.76 21.19
CA GLU A 150 -7.26 -5.13 21.18
C GLU A 150 -5.82 -5.17 21.72
N LEU A 151 -5.03 -4.13 21.42
CA LEU A 151 -3.64 -4.01 21.84
C LEU A 151 -3.45 -3.40 23.25
N ALA A 152 -4.53 -3.20 24.02
CA ALA A 152 -4.46 -2.68 25.38
C ALA A 152 -3.86 -3.72 26.35
N GLY A 153 -2.53 -3.82 26.37
CA GLY A 153 -1.77 -4.64 27.32
C GLY A 153 -1.49 -3.93 28.65
N ASP A 154 -0.71 -4.58 29.52
CA ASP A 154 -0.28 -4.04 30.82
C ASP A 154 0.61 -2.78 30.71
N ALA A 155 0.86 -2.11 31.84
CA ALA A 155 1.64 -0.86 31.88
C ALA A 155 3.06 -0.97 31.30
N ARG A 156 3.69 -2.15 31.40
CA ARG A 156 5.03 -2.40 30.83
C ARG A 156 4.98 -2.54 29.32
N SER A 157 3.96 -3.21 28.79
CA SER A 157 3.67 -3.29 27.35
C SER A 157 3.39 -1.90 26.75
N LEU A 158 2.67 -1.03 27.48
CA LEU A 158 2.39 0.34 27.06
C LEU A 158 3.68 1.17 26.94
N ALA A 159 4.57 1.12 27.93
CA ALA A 159 5.84 1.85 27.92
C ALA A 159 6.77 1.38 26.79
N ALA A 160 6.87 0.06 26.56
CA ALA A 160 7.65 -0.51 25.47
C ALA A 160 7.12 -0.07 24.10
N ARG A 161 5.79 -0.04 23.92
CA ARG A 161 5.13 0.46 22.71
C ARG A 161 5.37 1.94 22.48
N ALA A 162 5.27 2.77 23.51
CA ALA A 162 5.56 4.20 23.40
C ALA A 162 7.02 4.47 23.00
N HIS A 163 7.96 3.71 23.57
CA HIS A 163 9.37 3.80 23.18
C HIS A 163 9.62 3.35 21.74
N HIS A 164 8.98 2.25 21.30
CA HIS A 164 9.03 1.79 19.92
C HIS A 164 8.45 2.83 18.95
N ALA A 165 7.30 3.40 19.27
CA ALA A 165 6.63 4.43 18.47
C ALA A 165 7.51 5.66 18.24
N ALA A 166 8.21 6.12 19.29
CA ALA A 166 9.15 7.23 19.20
C ALA A 166 10.42 6.90 18.39
N SER A 167 10.84 5.63 18.36
CA SER A 167 11.94 5.15 17.53
C SER A 167 11.56 5.08 16.04
N VAL A 168 10.31 4.71 15.75
CA VAL A 168 9.78 4.60 14.39
C VAL A 168 9.45 5.98 13.79
N MET A 169 8.93 6.91 14.61
CA MET A 169 8.54 8.25 14.16
C MET A 169 9.31 9.32 14.93
N PRO A 170 10.26 10.03 14.28
CA PRO A 170 11.08 11.03 14.97
C PRO A 170 10.39 12.39 15.16
N VAL A 171 9.22 12.60 14.54
CA VAL A 171 8.43 13.84 14.65
C VAL A 171 7.22 13.59 15.55
N PRO A 172 6.90 14.49 16.50
CA PRO A 172 5.68 14.39 17.30
C PRO A 172 4.43 14.35 16.41
N LEU A 173 3.46 13.51 16.78
CA LEU A 173 2.26 13.30 15.96
C LEU A 173 1.44 14.58 15.72
N ASP A 174 1.47 15.52 16.68
CA ASP A 174 0.83 16.82 16.56
C ASP A 174 1.43 17.67 15.42
N ALA A 175 2.74 17.53 15.20
CA ALA A 175 3.50 18.23 14.15
C ALA A 175 3.58 17.44 12.84
N ALA A 176 3.23 16.15 12.84
CA ALA A 176 3.23 15.34 11.63
C ALA A 176 2.23 15.89 10.61
N ASP A 177 2.61 15.78 9.33
CA ASP A 177 1.75 15.96 8.19
C ASP A 177 1.33 14.60 7.59
N GLY A 178 0.39 14.64 6.65
CA GLY A 178 -0.11 13.42 6.00
C GLY A 178 0.92 12.73 5.10
N ASP A 179 1.94 13.43 4.60
CA ASP A 179 2.93 12.89 3.68
C ASP A 179 4.05 12.16 4.43
N VAL A 180 4.43 12.65 5.61
CA VAL A 180 5.29 11.98 6.59
C VAL A 180 4.66 10.65 6.98
N LEU A 181 3.37 10.64 7.31
CA LEU A 181 2.64 9.44 7.66
C LEU A 181 2.56 8.46 6.48
N ALA A 182 2.28 8.95 5.27
CA ALA A 182 2.22 8.10 4.08
C ALA A 182 3.59 7.46 3.77
N TRP A 183 4.68 8.24 3.84
CA TRP A 183 6.03 7.73 3.61
C TRP A 183 6.43 6.68 4.64
N LEU A 184 6.19 6.95 5.93
CA LEU A 184 6.48 6.00 6.99
C LEU A 184 5.67 4.71 6.80
N GLY A 185 4.38 4.83 6.50
CA GLY A 185 3.50 3.71 6.22
C GLY A 185 3.98 2.85 5.07
N PHE A 186 4.36 3.47 3.96
CA PHE A 186 4.94 2.80 2.80
C PHE A 186 6.17 1.97 3.18
N ARG A 187 7.09 2.53 3.98
CA ARG A 187 8.29 1.83 4.45
C ARG A 187 7.99 0.70 5.43
N LEU A 188 6.97 0.86 6.27
CA LEU A 188 6.50 -0.21 7.16
C LEU A 188 5.90 -1.37 6.37
N PHE A 189 5.13 -1.09 5.31
CA PHE A 189 4.63 -2.10 4.39
C PHE A 189 5.77 -2.83 3.67
N GLU A 190 6.73 -2.09 3.11
CA GLU A 190 7.91 -2.65 2.45
C GLU A 190 8.69 -3.59 3.38
N ARG A 191 8.83 -3.21 4.67
CA ARG A 191 9.46 -4.05 5.70
C ARG A 191 8.64 -5.29 6.02
N ASP A 192 7.35 -5.12 6.32
CA ASP A 192 6.48 -6.20 6.83
C ASP A 192 6.15 -7.25 5.77
N CYS A 193 6.05 -6.81 4.51
CA CYS A 193 5.71 -7.65 3.37
C CYS A 193 6.95 -7.97 2.51
N GLN A 194 8.14 -7.50 2.89
CA GLN A 194 9.40 -7.74 2.17
C GLN A 194 9.31 -7.41 0.67
N TRP A 195 8.73 -6.26 0.34
CA TRP A 195 8.48 -5.89 -1.05
C TRP A 195 9.77 -5.86 -1.86
N ALA A 196 9.70 -6.40 -3.07
CA ALA A 196 10.75 -6.20 -4.05
C ALA A 196 10.88 -4.69 -4.38
N PRO A 197 12.11 -4.14 -4.50
CA PRO A 197 12.33 -2.71 -4.76
C PRO A 197 11.62 -2.15 -6.01
N GLY A 198 11.32 -3.03 -6.98
CA GLY A 198 10.57 -2.73 -8.21
C GLY A 198 9.21 -3.42 -8.30
N GLY A 199 8.61 -3.85 -7.19
CA GLY A 199 7.30 -4.51 -7.17
C GLY A 199 6.13 -3.59 -7.54
N PRO A 200 4.89 -4.11 -7.64
CA PRO A 200 3.72 -3.36 -8.10
C PRO A 200 3.42 -2.06 -7.33
N LEU A 201 3.76 -2.02 -6.04
CA LEU A 201 3.51 -0.88 -5.18
C LEU A 201 4.66 0.12 -5.14
N ALA A 202 5.83 -0.21 -5.70
CA ALA A 202 6.99 0.68 -5.75
C ALA A 202 6.68 2.02 -6.45
N ILE A 203 5.72 2.02 -7.39
CA ILE A 203 5.28 3.20 -8.14
C ILE A 203 4.61 4.25 -7.25
N MET A 204 4.09 3.84 -6.08
CA MET A 204 3.42 4.74 -5.15
C MET A 204 4.37 5.77 -4.53
N ARG A 205 5.69 5.57 -4.62
CA ARG A 205 6.70 6.57 -4.19
C ARG A 205 6.54 7.93 -4.88
N TRP A 206 5.91 7.96 -6.05
CA TRP A 206 5.66 9.17 -6.83
C TRP A 206 4.42 9.94 -6.36
N ALA A 207 3.53 9.31 -5.59
CA ALA A 207 2.37 9.95 -4.97
C ALA A 207 2.75 10.75 -3.71
N MET A 208 4.02 10.71 -3.32
CA MET A 208 4.54 11.37 -2.12
C MET A 208 5.71 12.29 -2.51
N PRO A 209 5.98 13.36 -1.72
CA PRO A 209 7.08 14.27 -2.00
C PRO A 209 8.41 13.52 -2.06
N ALA A 210 9.36 14.03 -2.86
CA ALA A 210 10.72 13.51 -2.77
C ALA A 210 11.22 13.73 -1.34
N ARG A 211 11.57 12.64 -0.66
CA ARG A 211 12.49 12.74 0.47
C ARG A 211 13.85 12.93 -0.16
N ASP A 212 14.57 13.98 0.23
CA ASP A 212 15.99 14.08 -0.08
C ASP A 212 16.61 12.75 0.38
N GLU A 213 17.15 12.02 -0.59
CA GLU A 213 17.77 10.73 -0.33
C GLU A 213 18.89 10.94 0.71
N GLU A 214 19.10 9.96 1.58
CA GLU A 214 20.12 9.87 2.63
C GLU A 214 19.95 10.65 3.98
N GLY A 215 19.14 11.71 4.11
CA GLY A 215 19.38 12.67 5.19
C GLY A 215 18.62 12.57 6.53
N THR A 216 17.29 12.35 6.52
CA THR A 216 16.46 12.81 7.66
C THR A 216 15.42 11.81 8.17
N LEU A 217 15.30 10.64 7.54
CA LEU A 217 14.62 9.49 8.15
C LEU A 217 15.53 8.27 7.97
N PRO A 218 15.87 7.56 9.06
CA PRO A 218 16.81 6.47 8.96
C PRO A 218 16.23 5.35 8.09
N SER A 219 17.02 4.90 7.12
CA SER A 219 17.02 3.49 6.75
C SER A 219 18.48 3.05 6.80
N PRO A 220 18.82 2.09 7.70
CA PRO A 220 18.76 0.71 7.25
C PRO A 220 18.35 -0.30 8.33
N SER A 221 17.39 0.04 9.20
CA SER A 221 16.63 -0.95 9.99
C SER A 221 15.57 -0.23 10.79
N LEU A 222 14.41 0.02 10.16
CA LEU A 222 13.19 0.22 10.95
C LEU A 222 13.13 -0.93 11.96
N PRO A 223 13.04 -0.66 13.28
CA PRO A 223 13.01 -1.73 14.26
C PRO A 223 11.85 -2.67 13.91
N PRO A 224 11.96 -3.99 14.10
CA PRO A 224 10.86 -4.90 13.82
C PRO A 224 9.63 -4.43 14.59
N SER A 225 8.44 -4.46 13.95
CA SER A 225 7.21 -4.17 14.70
C SER A 225 7.12 -5.13 15.88
N LEU A 226 6.56 -4.61 16.98
CA LEU A 226 6.23 -5.46 18.10
C LEU A 226 5.28 -6.57 17.64
N PRO A 227 5.52 -7.83 18.05
CA PRO A 227 4.72 -8.96 17.60
C PRO A 227 3.25 -8.72 17.94
N SER A 228 2.39 -8.82 16.94
CA SER A 228 0.94 -8.88 17.17
C SER A 228 0.60 -10.23 17.80
N SER A 229 -0.40 -10.25 18.69
CA SER A 229 -0.83 -11.46 19.40
C SER A 229 -1.24 -12.62 18.46
N GLU A 230 -1.47 -12.33 17.18
CA GLU A 230 -1.95 -13.27 16.16
C GLU A 230 -0.85 -13.80 15.22
N GLY A 231 0.43 -13.39 15.37
CA GLY A 231 1.51 -13.85 14.49
C GLY A 231 1.44 -13.37 13.03
N SER A 232 0.37 -12.65 12.65
CA SER A 232 0.20 -12.05 11.32
C SER A 232 0.89 -10.69 11.24
N SER A 233 1.40 -10.33 10.05
CA SER A 233 2.06 -9.04 9.87
C SER A 233 1.04 -7.90 10.03
N PRO A 234 1.37 -6.80 10.74
CA PRO A 234 0.43 -5.70 10.94
C PRO A 234 -0.07 -5.09 9.62
N SER A 235 0.79 -5.10 8.60
CA SER A 235 0.49 -4.66 7.25
C SER A 235 -0.54 -5.56 6.54
N LEU A 236 -0.35 -6.88 6.57
CA LEU A 236 -1.32 -7.82 5.98
C LEU A 236 -2.65 -7.84 6.74
N SER A 237 -2.61 -7.57 8.05
CA SER A 237 -3.80 -7.39 8.87
C SER A 237 -4.63 -6.15 8.49
N ILE A 238 -4.01 -5.11 7.91
CA ILE A 238 -4.74 -3.98 7.32
C ILE A 238 -5.25 -4.33 5.92
N VAL A 239 -4.45 -5.06 5.13
CA VAL A 239 -4.84 -5.51 3.78
C VAL A 239 -6.09 -6.39 3.82
N SER A 240 -6.23 -7.24 4.83
CA SER A 240 -7.44 -8.06 5.00
C SER A 240 -8.70 -7.26 5.35
N GLN A 241 -8.56 -6.00 5.76
CA GLN A 241 -9.67 -5.10 6.13
C GLN A 241 -10.02 -4.12 4.99
N LEU A 242 -9.38 -4.25 3.83
CA LEU A 242 -9.64 -3.36 2.70
C LEU A 242 -11.11 -3.39 2.23
N PRO A 243 -11.83 -4.53 2.21
CA PRO A 243 -13.26 -4.54 1.90
C PRO A 243 -14.12 -3.70 2.84
N ASP A 244 -13.75 -3.62 4.12
CA ASP A 244 -14.48 -2.82 5.10
C ASP A 244 -14.09 -1.34 5.05
N LEU A 245 -12.83 -1.05 4.71
CA LEU A 245 -12.33 0.31 4.52
C LEU A 245 -12.91 0.94 3.25
N PHE A 246 -12.97 0.18 2.15
CA PHE A 246 -13.42 0.62 0.84
C PHE A 246 -14.41 -0.37 0.18
N PRO A 247 -15.62 -0.55 0.74
CA PRO A 247 -16.69 -1.41 0.23
C PRO A 247 -17.21 -1.03 -1.15
N GLU A 248 -16.93 0.19 -1.61
CA GLU A 248 -17.26 0.63 -2.97
C GLU A 248 -16.40 -0.04 -4.06
N TRP A 249 -15.34 -0.78 -3.68
CA TRP A 249 -14.47 -1.51 -4.60
C TRP A 249 -14.82 -3.00 -4.67
N SER A 250 -14.66 -3.56 -5.86
CA SER A 250 -14.71 -5.01 -6.09
C SER A 250 -13.34 -5.62 -5.77
N TRP A 251 -13.31 -6.55 -4.81
CA TRP A 251 -12.11 -7.24 -4.31
C TRP A 251 -11.90 -8.61 -4.94
#